data_AF-A0A970JJI1-F1
#
_entry.id   AF-A0A970JJI1-F1
#
_cell.length_a   1.000
_cell.length_b   1.000
_cell.length_c   1.000
_cell.angle_alpha   90.00
_cell.angle_beta   90.00
_cell.angle_gamma   90.00
#
_symmetry.space_group_name_H-M   'P 1'
#
loop_
_entity.id
_entity.type
_entity.pdbx_description
1 polymer ?
#
loop_
_entity_poly.entity_id
_entity_poly.type
_entity_poly.pdbx_seq_one_letter_code
_entity_poly.pdbx_strand_id
1 'polypeptide(L)'
;DVVYFWNHLDSVMMYIFFYVSLLMFVVLIFMRFYAYIMVVTFDLTIKKIIKNSLIFAILGIKRNIVALIGYIFVFALNYYVFALYIPLGIILPFIIVPATLMAINVYTAYPKIKEIMIDPYYTEDGKPISEEPTSETQD
;
A
#
# COMPACT_ATOMS: atom_id res chain seq x y z
N ASP A 1 -18.91 -10.59 5.94
CA ASP A 1 -18.56 -9.97 7.23
C ASP A 1 -19.15 -8.58 7.45
N VAL A 2 -18.89 -7.55 6.63
CA VAL A 2 -19.44 -6.18 6.84
C VAL A 2 -20.98 -6.17 6.91
N VAL A 3 -21.64 -6.83 5.96
CA VAL A 3 -23.11 -6.96 5.93
C VAL A 3 -23.63 -7.78 7.11
N TYR A 4 -22.89 -8.81 7.53
CA TYR A 4 -23.26 -9.64 8.67
C TYR A 4 -23.24 -8.82 9.96
N PHE A 5 -22.14 -8.11 10.24
CA PHE A 5 -22.04 -7.27 11.43
C PHE A 5 -23.10 -6.17 11.41
N TRP A 6 -23.28 -5.46 10.29
CA TRP A 6 -24.28 -4.40 10.17
C TRP A 6 -25.70 -4.84 10.57
N ASN A 7 -26.09 -6.07 10.26
CA ASN A 7 -27.40 -6.63 10.61
C ASN A 7 -27.51 -7.15 12.06
N HIS A 8 -26.40 -7.16 12.83
CA HIS A 8 -26.34 -7.68 14.20
C HIS A 8 -25.70 -6.67 15.19
N LEU A 9 -25.63 -5.38 14.84
CA LEU A 9 -25.13 -4.33 15.73
C LEU A 9 -26.23 -3.91 16.73
N ASP A 10 -26.40 -4.70 17.80
CA ASP A 10 -27.45 -4.44 18.79
C ASP A 10 -26.97 -3.61 19.99
N SER A 11 -25.65 -3.48 20.18
CA SER A 11 -25.06 -2.77 21.33
C SER A 11 -24.06 -1.70 20.91
N VAL A 12 -23.98 -0.61 21.68
CA VAL A 12 -23.00 0.47 21.47
C VAL A 12 -21.56 -0.07 21.43
N MET A 13 -21.25 -1.08 22.24
CA MET A 13 -19.94 -1.73 22.26
C MET A 13 -19.61 -2.40 20.92
N MET A 14 -20.58 -3.08 20.29
CA MET A 14 -20.40 -3.70 18.98
C MET A 14 -20.17 -2.66 17.88
N TYR A 15 -20.88 -1.53 17.91
CA TYR A 15 -20.64 -0.43 16.97
C TYR A 15 -19.19 0.08 17.07
N ILE A 16 -18.68 0.28 18.29
CA ILE A 16 -17.30 0.74 18.50
C ILE A 16 -16.30 -0.26 17.90
N PHE A 17 -16.42 -1.54 18.24
CA PHE A 17 -15.50 -2.57 17.71
C PHE A 17 -15.58 -2.70 16.19
N PHE A 18 -16.78 -2.57 15.60
CA PHE A 18 -16.97 -2.61 14.16
C PHE A 18 -16.22 -1.47 13.46
N TYR A 19 -16.40 -0.22 13.90
CA TYR A 19 -15.69 0.92 13.29
C TYR A 19 -14.18 0.87 13.53
N VAL A 20 -13.72 0.41 14.69
CA VAL A 20 -12.28 0.19 14.95
C VAL A 20 -11.70 -0.86 14.00
N SER A 21 -12.42 -1.95 13.74
CA SER A 21 -11.97 -2.99 12.81
C SER A 21 -11.88 -2.48 11.37
N LEU A 22 -12.86 -1.66 10.95
CA LEU A 22 -12.88 -1.03 9.62
C LEU A 22 -11.71 -0.05 9.47
N LEU A 23 -11.43 0.75 10.50
CA LEU A 23 -10.30 1.68 10.52
C LEU A 23 -8.97 0.93 10.44
N MET A 24 -8.80 -0.15 11.22
CA MET A 24 -7.63 -1.03 11.13
C MET A 24 -7.46 -1.62 9.74
N PHE A 25 -8.55 -2.06 9.10
CA PHE A 25 -8.51 -2.59 7.75
C PHE A 25 -8.00 -1.55 6.73
N VAL A 26 -8.48 -0.31 6.80
CA VAL A 26 -8.01 0.78 5.92
C VAL A 26 -6.53 1.07 6.15
N VAL A 27 -6.09 1.16 7.42
CA VAL A 27 -4.68 1.38 7.76
C VAL A 27 -3.81 0.25 7.20
N LEU A 28 -4.23 -1.01 7.32
CA LEU A 28 -3.51 -2.17 6.79
C LEU A 28 -3.40 -2.13 5.27
N ILE A 29 -4.41 -1.67 4.55
CA ILE A 29 -4.33 -1.46 3.09
C ILE A 29 -3.22 -0.46 2.76
N PHE A 30 -3.18 0.68 3.44
CA PHE A 30 -2.15 1.70 3.19
C PHE A 30 -0.76 1.23 3.58
N MET A 31 -0.62 0.53 4.70
CA MET A 31 0.66 -0.06 5.11
C MET A 31 1.23 -0.99 4.03
N ARG A 32 0.39 -1.79 3.37
CA ARG A 32 0.84 -2.71 2.31
C ARG A 32 1.49 -2.00 1.12
N PHE A 33 1.05 -0.78 0.78
CA PHE A 33 1.64 -0.03 -0.33
C PHE A 33 3.13 0.24 -0.10
N TYR A 34 3.49 0.58 1.13
CA TYR A 34 4.86 0.90 1.53
C TYR A 34 5.66 -0.33 1.93
N ALA A 35 5.04 -1.25 2.67
CA ALA A 35 5.71 -2.45 3.17
C ALA A 35 6.28 -3.30 2.03
N TYR A 36 5.53 -3.50 0.94
CA TYR A 36 6.01 -4.31 -0.18
C TYR A 36 7.20 -3.70 -0.90
N ILE A 37 7.22 -2.38 -1.08
CA ILE A 37 8.38 -1.71 -1.67
C ILE A 37 9.57 -1.79 -0.72
N MET A 38 9.37 -1.48 0.56
CA MET A 38 10.46 -1.51 1.54
C MET A 38 11.09 -2.90 1.71
N VAL A 39 10.30 -3.97 1.60
CA VAL A 39 10.81 -5.36 1.66
C VAL A 39 11.78 -5.66 0.51
N VAL A 40 11.56 -5.09 -0.68
CA VAL A 40 12.43 -5.34 -1.85
C VAL A 40 13.55 -4.29 -2.01
N THR A 41 13.43 -3.11 -1.39
CA THR A 41 14.41 -2.02 -1.55
C THR A 41 15.35 -1.82 -0.37
N PHE A 42 14.98 -2.21 0.86
CA PHE A 42 15.80 -1.97 2.05
C PHE A 42 16.04 -3.25 2.83
N ASP A 43 17.26 -3.41 3.34
CA ASP A 43 17.60 -4.47 4.28
C ASP A 43 17.21 -4.07 5.70
N LEU A 44 15.91 -4.18 6.00
CA LEU A 44 15.34 -3.92 7.32
C LEU A 44 14.67 -5.18 7.87
N THR A 45 14.86 -5.44 9.17
CA THR A 45 14.08 -6.48 9.85
C THR A 45 12.57 -6.25 9.69
N ILE A 46 11.80 -7.31 9.52
CA ILE A 46 10.34 -7.28 9.29
C ILE A 46 9.59 -6.41 10.32
N LYS A 47 10.00 -6.46 11.60
CA LYS A 47 9.42 -5.62 12.67
C LYS A 47 9.59 -4.12 12.41
N LYS A 48 10.74 -3.70 11.86
CA LYS A 48 11.01 -2.30 11.49
C LYS A 48 10.20 -1.90 10.26
N ILE A 49 10.10 -2.77 9.26
CA ILE A 49 9.29 -2.52 8.05
C ILE A 49 7.83 -2.23 8.42
N ILE A 50 7.24 -3.04 9.30
CA ILE A 50 5.85 -2.86 9.74
C ILE A 50 5.69 -1.49 10.41
N LYS A 51 6.55 -1.12 11.37
CA LYS A 51 6.47 0.17 12.07
C LYS A 51 6.65 1.36 11.11
N ASN A 52 7.65 1.29 10.23
CA ASN A 52 7.92 2.34 9.26
C ASN A 52 6.77 2.47 8.25
N SER A 53 6.18 1.36 7.81
CA SER A 53 5.06 1.36 6.86
C SER A 53 3.80 2.02 7.44
N LEU A 54 3.60 1.92 8.76
CA LEU A 54 2.52 2.62 9.45
C LEU A 54 2.74 4.13 9.43
N ILE A 55 3.97 4.60 9.67
CA ILE A 55 4.32 6.02 9.60
C ILE A 55 4.08 6.56 8.17
N PHE A 56 4.51 5.80 7.15
CA PHE A 56 4.27 6.16 5.76
C PHE A 56 2.79 6.18 5.37
N ALA A 57 1.98 5.25 5.89
CA ALA A 57 0.55 5.22 5.67
C ALA A 57 -0.14 6.52 6.13
N ILE A 58 0.31 7.08 7.26
CA ILE A 58 -0.20 8.35 7.80
C ILE A 58 0.37 9.54 7.03
N LEU A 59 1.68 9.56 6.79
CA LEU A 59 2.36 10.69 6.17
C LEU A 59 2.02 10.85 4.67
N GLY A 60 1.70 9.73 4.01
CA GLY A 60 1.33 9.67 2.61
C GLY A 60 -0.17 9.75 2.33
N ILE A 61 -1.01 10.14 3.31
CA ILE A 61 -2.48 10.07 3.23
C ILE A 61 -3.06 10.63 1.92
N LYS A 62 -2.55 11.78 1.45
CA LYS A 62 -3.01 12.43 0.21
C LYS A 62 -2.82 11.52 -1.00
N ARG A 63 -1.66 10.86 -1.12
CA ARG A 63 -1.35 9.96 -2.22
C ARG A 63 -2.13 8.65 -2.09
N ASN A 64 -2.30 8.15 -0.85
CA ASN A 64 -3.09 6.96 -0.57
C ASN A 64 -4.56 7.11 -0.99
N ILE A 65 -5.15 8.31 -0.79
CA ILE A 65 -6.51 8.60 -1.25
C ILE A 65 -6.61 8.55 -2.79
N VAL A 66 -5.62 9.10 -3.50
CA VAL A 66 -5.57 9.02 -4.97
C VAL A 66 -5.47 7.57 -5.45
N ALA A 67 -4.69 6.74 -4.75
CA ALA A 67 -4.62 5.31 -5.05
C ALA A 67 -5.97 4.60 -4.89
N LEU A 68 -6.74 4.94 -3.84
CA LEU A 68 -8.09 4.40 -3.65
C LEU A 68 -9.04 4.79 -4.78
N ILE A 69 -8.96 6.02 -5.27
CA ILE A 69 -9.74 6.45 -6.45
C ILE A 69 -9.34 5.62 -7.68
N GLY A 70 -8.04 5.39 -7.88
CA GLY A 70 -7.53 4.51 -8.93
C GLY A 70 -8.07 3.08 -8.82
N TYR A 71 -8.18 2.54 -7.61
CA TYR A 71 -8.75 1.21 -7.37
C TYR A 71 -10.22 1.15 -7.78
N ILE A 72 -11.01 2.12 -7.33
CA ILE A 72 -12.44 2.23 -7.69
C ILE A 72 -12.59 2.27 -9.21
N PHE A 73 -11.75 3.05 -9.89
CA PHE A 73 -11.75 3.15 -11.35
C PHE A 73 -11.45 1.80 -12.03
N VAL A 74 -10.40 1.09 -11.59
CA VAL A 74 -10.02 -0.22 -12.16
C VAL A 74 -11.14 -1.26 -11.96
N PHE A 75 -11.76 -1.29 -10.78
CA PHE A 75 -12.87 -2.20 -10.49
C PHE A 75 -14.13 -1.84 -11.28
N ALA A 76 -14.46 -0.55 -11.41
CA ALA A 76 -15.58 -0.08 -12.22
C ALA A 76 -15.41 -0.45 -13.69
N LEU A 77 -14.19 -0.31 -14.24
CA LEU A 77 -13.87 -0.72 -15.60
C LEU A 77 -14.04 -2.24 -15.76
N ASN A 78 -13.54 -3.03 -14.82
CA ASN A 78 -13.72 -4.49 -14.85
C ASN A 78 -15.20 -4.89 -14.82
N TYR A 79 -15.98 -4.26 -13.95
CA TYR A 79 -17.43 -4.49 -13.89
C TYR A 79 -18.12 -4.13 -15.21
N TYR A 80 -17.74 -3.01 -15.82
CA TYR A 80 -18.25 -2.60 -17.14
C TYR A 80 -17.94 -3.64 -18.22
N VAL A 81 -16.71 -4.15 -18.28
CA VAL A 81 -16.33 -5.20 -19.24
C VAL A 81 -17.07 -6.50 -18.97
N PHE A 82 -17.27 -6.86 -17.71
CA PHE A 82 -18.05 -8.03 -17.32
C PHE A 82 -19.51 -7.94 -17.79
N ALA A 83 -20.13 -6.76 -17.69
CA ALA A 83 -21.49 -6.53 -18.17
C ALA A 83 -21.61 -6.62 -19.71
N LEU A 84 -20.57 -6.23 -20.44
CA LEU A 84 -20.54 -6.31 -21.91
C LEU A 84 -20.22 -7.72 -22.42
N TYR A 85 -19.24 -8.40 -21.81
CA TYR A 85 -18.77 -9.70 -22.25
C TYR A 85 -18.25 -10.52 -21.07
N ILE A 86 -19.14 -11.37 -20.55
CA ILE A 86 -18.93 -12.18 -19.33
C ILE A 86 -17.62 -12.96 -19.33
N PRO A 87 -17.22 -13.69 -20.40
CA PRO A 87 -15.99 -14.48 -20.36
C PRO A 87 -14.75 -13.63 -20.10
N LEU A 88 -14.67 -12.45 -20.71
CA LEU A 88 -13.53 -11.55 -20.51
C LEU A 88 -13.56 -10.87 -19.14
N GLY A 89 -14.74 -10.50 -18.65
CA GLY A 89 -14.90 -9.95 -17.30
C GLY A 89 -14.51 -10.91 -16.18
N ILE A 90 -14.59 -12.23 -16.41
CA ILE A 90 -14.10 -13.23 -15.46
C ILE A 90 -12.58 -13.38 -15.54
N ILE A 91 -11.98 -13.30 -16.73
CA ILE A 91 -10.53 -13.52 -16.92
C ILE A 91 -9.70 -12.32 -16.44
N LEU A 92 -10.13 -11.10 -16.76
CA LEU A 92 -9.41 -9.86 -16.42
C LEU A 92 -9.02 -9.70 -14.93
N PRO A 93 -9.87 -10.02 -13.93
CA PRO A 93 -9.51 -9.88 -12.53
C PRO A 93 -8.38 -10.81 -12.07
N PHE A 94 -8.07 -11.88 -12.80
CA PHE A 94 -6.97 -12.79 -12.46
C PHE A 94 -5.63 -12.39 -13.08
N ILE A 95 -5.64 -11.49 -14.07
CA ILE A 95 -4.43 -11.12 -14.83
C ILE A 95 -4.18 -9.62 -14.74
N ILE A 96 -5.10 -8.81 -15.28
CA ILE A 96 -4.88 -7.38 -15.49
C ILE A 96 -5.12 -6.58 -14.22
N VAL A 97 -6.20 -6.85 -13.49
CA VAL A 97 -6.52 -6.12 -12.24
C VAL A 97 -5.35 -6.16 -11.25
N PRO A 98 -4.83 -7.33 -10.83
CA PRO A 98 -3.75 -7.37 -9.85
C PRO A 98 -2.49 -6.64 -10.34
N ALA A 99 -2.15 -6.77 -11.63
CA ALA A 99 -1.02 -6.05 -12.23
C ALA A 99 -1.21 -4.53 -12.17
N THR A 100 -2.39 -4.02 -12.54
CA THR A 100 -2.68 -2.59 -12.51
C THR A 100 -2.73 -2.05 -11.08
N LEU A 101 -3.33 -2.78 -10.13
CA LEU A 101 -3.34 -2.38 -8.72
C LEU A 101 -1.92 -2.31 -8.15
N MET A 102 -1.06 -3.26 -8.50
CA MET A 102 0.35 -3.25 -8.08
C MET A 102 1.11 -2.06 -8.68
N ALA A 103 0.87 -1.72 -9.95
CA ALA A 103 1.44 -0.53 -10.57
C ALA A 103 1.00 0.77 -9.86
N ILE A 104 -0.28 0.89 -9.51
CA ILE A 104 -0.81 2.04 -8.73
C ILE A 104 -0.12 2.12 -7.36
N ASN A 105 0.12 0.99 -6.69
CA ASN A 105 0.78 0.95 -5.39
C ASN A 105 2.22 1.45 -5.48
N VAL A 106 2.97 0.97 -6.48
CA VAL A 106 4.37 1.38 -6.69
C VAL A 106 4.43 2.88 -6.97
N TYR A 107 3.58 3.38 -7.85
CA TYR A 107 3.51 4.81 -8.17
C TYR A 107 3.17 5.68 -6.95
N THR A 108 2.31 5.18 -6.06
CA THR A 108 1.85 5.92 -4.89
C THR A 108 2.90 5.96 -3.78
N ALA A 109 3.52 4.82 -3.50
CA ALA A 109 4.42 4.68 -2.35
C ALA A 109 5.86 5.11 -2.66
N TYR A 110 6.37 4.88 -3.87
CA TYR A 110 7.77 5.17 -4.21
C TYR A 110 8.19 6.63 -3.99
N PRO A 111 7.40 7.66 -4.38
CA PRO A 111 7.81 9.05 -4.20
C PRO A 111 8.05 9.42 -2.73
N LYS A 112 7.22 8.91 -1.82
CA LYS A 112 7.32 9.21 -0.40
C LYS A 112 8.46 8.42 0.27
N ILE A 113 8.69 7.19 -0.18
CA ILE A 113 9.85 6.40 0.23
C ILE A 113 11.14 7.10 -0.23
N LYS A 114 11.19 7.56 -1.48
CA LYS A 114 12.35 8.28 -2.02
C LYS A 114 12.67 9.52 -1.19
N GLU A 115 11.68 10.37 -0.97
CA GLU A 115 11.81 11.63 -0.21
C GLU A 115 12.36 11.43 1.21
N ILE A 116 12.02 10.32 1.88
CA ILE A 116 12.27 10.16 3.33
C ILE A 116 13.37 9.14 3.64
N MET A 117 13.54 8.12 2.81
CA MET A 117 14.48 7.03 3.06
C MET A 117 15.66 7.02 2.10
N ILE A 118 15.54 7.64 0.92
CA ILE A 118 16.59 7.58 -0.11
C ILE A 118 17.29 8.93 -0.18
N ASP A 119 16.55 10.01 -0.47
CA ASP A 119 17.09 11.35 -0.69
C ASP A 119 17.97 11.87 0.47
N PRO A 120 17.68 11.60 1.76
CA PRO A 120 18.56 12.03 2.86
C PRO A 120 19.94 11.38 2.87
N TYR A 121 20.21 10.35 2.06
CA TYR A 121 21.52 9.70 1.95
C TYR A 121 22.37 10.23 0.79
N TYR A 122 21.80 11.07 -0.10
CA TYR A 122 22.50 11.63 -1.25
C TYR A 122 22.62 13.15 -1.14
N THR A 123 23.76 13.71 -1.56
CA THR A 123 23.94 15.15 -1.77
C THR A 123 23.14 15.62 -2.99
N GLU A 124 22.94 16.93 -3.14
CA GLU A 124 22.29 17.50 -4.33
C GLU A 124 22.99 17.11 -5.64
N ASP A 125 24.29 16.80 -5.59
CA ASP A 125 25.11 16.32 -6.70
C ASP A 125 24.93 14.81 -6.99
N GLY A 126 24.06 14.12 -6.26
CA GLY A 126 23.79 12.69 -6.39
C GLY A 126 24.89 11.78 -5.81
N LYS A 127 25.82 12.33 -5.01
CA LYS A 127 26.87 11.55 -4.33
C LYS A 127 26.40 11.14 -2.93
N PRO A 128 26.74 9.94 -2.43
CA PRO A 128 26.42 9.60 -1.05
C PRO A 128 27.09 10.59 -0.08
N ILE A 129 26.36 11.03 0.95
CA ILE A 129 26.82 12.07 1.91
C ILE A 129 28.02 11.59 2.73
N SER A 130 28.20 10.28 2.86
CA SER A 130 29.39 9.65 3.44
C SER A 130 29.97 8.64 2.45
N GLU A 131 31.25 8.81 2.11
CA GLU A 131 32.10 7.68 1.77
C GLU A 131 32.22 6.81 3.03
N GLU A 132 31.25 5.92 3.28
CA GLU A 132 31.54 4.78 4.14
C GLU A 132 32.31 3.76 3.31
N PRO A 133 33.45 3.25 3.81
CA PRO A 133 34.29 2.33 3.07
C PRO A 133 33.46 1.10 2.76
N THR A 134 33.67 0.54 1.57
CA THR A 134 33.35 -0.86 1.27
C THR A 134 33.65 -1.71 2.50
N SER A 135 32.60 -2.22 3.15
CA SER A 135 32.70 -3.33 4.07
C SER A 135 33.01 -4.58 3.26
N GLU A 136 34.25 -4.63 2.76
CA GLU A 136 34.91 -5.90 2.51
C GLU A 136 35.15 -6.56 3.87
N THR A 137 34.83 -7.86 3.94
CA THR A 137 35.14 -8.85 4.98
C THR A 137 34.50 -8.67 6.37
N GLN A 138 33.52 -9.53 6.67
CA GLN A 138 33.64 -10.56 7.71
C GLN A 138 32.52 -11.62 7.56
N ASP A 139 32.97 -12.81 7.14
CA ASP A 139 32.41 -14.18 7.21
C ASP A 139 31.12 -14.59 6.47
#